data_AF-D2QLI3-F1
#
_entry.id   AF-D2QLI3-F1
#
_cell.length_a   1.000
_cell.length_b   1.000
_cell.length_c   1.000
_cell.angle_alpha   90.00
_cell.angle_beta   90.00
_cell.angle_gamma   90.00
#
_symmetry.space_group_name_H-M   'P 1'
#
loop_
_entity.id
_entity.type
_entity.pdbx_description
1 polymer ?
#
loop_
_entity_poly.entity_id
_entity_poly.type
_entity_poly.pdbx_seq_one_letter_code
_entity_poly.pdbx_strand_id
1 'polypeptide(L)'
;MNEVNLTGPKAIIRFMLYTDVNRRRAARVGNDMEVELNLALGSVYDYGTKHELLFEEIDTEPCQYIVAMLPYYRQIPHPYKTNGLIPVRLVYLTTIALWPFFEPIDGKTLNRAMLPE
;
A
#
# COMPACT_ATOMS: atom_id res chain seq x y z
N MET A 1 28.82 -3.83 24.87
CA MET A 1 27.59 -4.64 24.85
C MET A 1 27.10 -4.65 23.42
N ASN A 2 27.15 -5.80 22.76
CA ASN A 2 26.63 -5.95 21.40
C ASN A 2 25.11 -5.98 21.48
N GLU A 3 24.46 -4.85 21.17
CA GLU A 3 23.06 -4.87 20.79
C GLU A 3 22.96 -5.67 19.50
N VAL A 4 22.59 -6.94 19.65
CA VAL A 4 22.14 -7.76 18.54
C VAL A 4 20.86 -7.09 18.05
N ASN A 5 20.99 -6.21 17.05
CA ASN A 5 19.88 -5.70 16.25
C ASN A 5 19.23 -6.91 15.56
N LEU A 6 18.32 -7.56 16.28
CA LEU A 6 17.35 -8.54 15.77
C LEU A 6 16.29 -7.80 14.94
N THR A 7 16.71 -6.90 14.04
CA THR A 7 15.83 -6.28 13.07
C THR A 7 15.43 -7.39 12.10
N GLY A 8 14.20 -7.89 12.24
CA GLY A 8 13.60 -8.83 11.31
C GLY A 8 13.65 -8.33 9.86
N PRO A 9 13.20 -9.15 8.89
CA PRO A 9 13.06 -8.68 7.52
C PRO A 9 12.13 -7.46 7.49
N LYS A 10 12.71 -6.29 7.19
CA LYS A 10 11.98 -5.04 6.97
C LYS A 10 11.29 -5.11 5.61
N ALA A 11 10.00 -4.87 5.59
CA ALA A 11 9.20 -4.65 4.39
C ALA A 11 8.85 -3.16 4.29
N ILE A 12 8.40 -2.74 3.11
CA ILE A 12 7.90 -1.37 2.89
C ILE A 12 6.41 -1.43 2.63
N ILE A 13 5.66 -0.52 3.25
CA ILE A 13 4.31 -0.14 2.81
C ILE A 13 4.43 1.17 2.06
N ARG A 14 3.88 1.20 0.84
CA ARG A 14 3.77 2.39 0.02
C ARG A 14 2.32 2.66 -0.33
N PHE A 15 1.84 3.84 0.02
CA PHE A 15 0.49 4.26 -0.28
C PHE A 15 0.38 4.88 -1.66
N MET A 16 -0.69 4.50 -2.35
CA MET A 16 -1.05 4.98 -3.67
C MET A 16 -2.50 5.46 -3.58
N LEU A 17 -2.79 6.69 -3.96
CA LEU A 17 -4.14 7.26 -3.89
C LEU A 17 -4.75 7.33 -5.29
N TYR A 18 -5.93 6.74 -5.45
CA TYR A 18 -6.78 6.97 -6.62
C TYR A 18 -7.45 8.34 -6.53
N THR A 19 -7.20 9.20 -7.51
CA THR A 19 -7.83 10.53 -7.62
C THR A 19 -9.16 10.50 -8.37
N ASP A 20 -9.45 9.40 -9.05
CA ASP A 20 -10.72 9.11 -9.74
C ASP A 20 -11.02 7.60 -9.66
N VAL A 21 -12.14 7.15 -10.24
CA VAL A 21 -12.54 5.73 -10.25
C VAL A 21 -11.73 4.85 -11.21
N ASN A 22 -10.87 5.46 -12.04
CA ASN A 22 -10.03 4.73 -12.97
C ASN A 22 -8.83 4.13 -12.23
N ARG A 23 -8.88 2.82 -12.02
CA ARG A 23 -7.84 2.03 -11.34
C ARG A 23 -6.44 2.07 -11.97
N ARG A 24 -6.28 2.70 -13.13
CA ARG A 24 -4.98 2.93 -13.78
C ARG A 24 -4.29 4.20 -13.30
N ARG A 25 -4.99 5.12 -12.64
CA ARG A 25 -4.48 6.44 -12.26
C ARG A 25 -4.43 6.58 -10.76
N ALA A 26 -3.30 6.16 -10.18
CA ALA A 26 -2.99 6.41 -8.78
C ALA A 26 -1.70 7.23 -8.65
N ALA A 27 -1.68 8.16 -7.71
CA ALA A 27 -0.48 8.90 -7.34
C ALA A 27 0.09 8.31 -6.04
N ARG A 28 1.41 8.27 -5.93
CA ARG A 28 2.04 7.97 -4.64
C ARG A 28 1.72 9.11 -3.66
N VAL A 29 1.36 8.74 -2.44
CA VAL A 29 1.18 9.66 -1.31
C VAL A 29 1.94 9.14 -0.10
N GLY A 30 2.36 10.04 0.76
CA GLY A 30 3.18 9.79 1.93
C GLY A 30 4.58 9.28 1.62
N ASN A 31 5.34 9.16 2.71
CA ASN A 31 6.64 8.49 2.69
C ASN A 31 6.45 6.97 2.73
N ASP A 32 7.48 6.24 2.26
CA ASP A 32 7.52 4.78 2.44
C ASP A 32 7.61 4.46 3.93
N MET A 33 6.77 3.54 4.40
CA MET A 33 6.79 3.08 5.79
C MET A 33 7.57 1.78 5.87
N GLU A 34 8.69 1.79 6.60
CA GLU A 34 9.35 0.54 7.00
C GLU A 34 8.54 -0.16 8.08
N VAL A 35 8.20 -1.42 7.83
CA VAL A 35 7.39 -2.24 8.74
C VAL A 35 7.96 -3.65 8.86
N GLU A 36 7.54 -4.37 9.88
CA GLU A 36 7.78 -5.81 9.98
C GLU A 36 7.11 -6.56 8.82
N LEU A 37 7.78 -7.59 8.30
CA LEU A 37 7.27 -8.40 7.18
C LEU A 37 5.85 -8.93 7.43
N ASN A 38 5.55 -9.35 8.66
CA ASN A 38 4.23 -9.88 9.02
C ASN A 38 3.12 -8.83 8.88
N LEU A 39 3.41 -7.55 9.12
CA LEU A 39 2.44 -6.48 8.90
C LEU A 39 2.20 -6.25 7.41
N ALA A 40 3.27 -6.25 6.61
CA ALA A 40 3.16 -6.11 5.16
C ALA A 40 2.42 -7.29 4.50
N LEU A 41 2.55 -8.51 5.02
CA LEU A 41 1.86 -9.70 4.51
C LEU A 41 0.51 -9.97 5.18
N GLY A 42 0.21 -9.30 6.29
CA GLY A 42 -1.03 -9.48 7.06
C GLY A 42 -2.26 -8.85 6.41
N SER A 43 -3.41 -8.93 7.07
CA SER A 43 -4.68 -8.48 6.50
C SER A 43 -5.05 -7.03 6.77
N VAL A 44 -4.16 -6.26 7.44
CA VAL A 44 -4.45 -4.88 7.89
C VAL A 44 -4.88 -4.00 6.71
N TYR A 45 -4.18 -4.10 5.58
CA TYR A 45 -4.48 -3.31 4.38
C TYR A 45 -5.12 -4.15 3.27
N ASP A 46 -6.07 -5.02 3.63
CA ASP A 46 -6.81 -5.80 2.64
C ASP A 46 -7.95 -4.99 2.02
N TYR A 47 -8.40 -5.41 0.84
CA TYR A 47 -9.46 -4.74 0.08
C TYR A 47 -10.72 -4.51 0.94
N GLY A 48 -11.24 -3.28 0.88
CA GLY A 48 -12.42 -2.85 1.62
C GLY A 48 -12.17 -2.46 3.08
N THR A 49 -10.96 -2.64 3.62
CA THR A 49 -10.61 -2.15 4.97
C THR A 49 -10.54 -0.62 5.00
N LYS A 50 -10.91 -0.04 6.15
CA LYS A 50 -10.94 1.41 6.37
C LYS A 50 -9.81 1.82 7.31
N HIS A 51 -9.17 2.95 7.02
CA HIS A 51 -8.02 3.46 7.76
C HIS A 51 -8.12 4.97 7.91
N GLU A 52 -7.85 5.45 9.12
CA GLU A 52 -7.62 6.88 9.37
C GLU A 52 -6.14 7.19 9.12
N LEU A 53 -5.86 8.05 8.14
CA LEU A 53 -4.50 8.39 7.73
C LEU A 53 -4.39 9.89 7.49
N LEU A 54 -3.19 10.43 7.62
CA LEU A 54 -2.87 11.81 7.29
C LEU A 54 -1.76 11.82 6.23
N PHE A 55 -2.03 12.43 5.09
CA PHE A 55 -1.04 12.71 4.06
C PHE A 55 -0.87 14.23 3.94
N GLU A 56 0.13 14.78 4.65
CA GLU A 56 0.33 16.23 4.82
C GLU A 56 0.43 17.02 3.50
N GLU A 57 0.79 16.35 2.39
CA GLU A 57 0.84 16.97 1.07
C GLU A 57 -0.54 17.27 0.44
N ILE A 58 -1.62 16.66 0.93
CA ILE A 58 -2.97 16.76 0.36
C ILE A 58 -4.07 16.99 1.40
N ASP A 59 -3.82 16.69 2.68
CA ASP A 59 -4.77 16.83 3.76
C ASP A 59 -4.19 17.67 4.90
N THR A 60 -5.05 18.46 5.54
CA THR A 60 -4.70 19.26 6.73
C THR A 60 -5.05 18.57 8.05
N GLU A 61 -5.86 17.51 7.99
CA GLU A 61 -6.32 16.72 9.14
C GLU A 61 -6.47 15.23 8.75
N PRO A 62 -6.45 14.30 9.72
CA PRO A 62 -6.62 12.89 9.41
C PRO A 62 -7.94 12.61 8.67
N CYS A 63 -7.84 11.89 7.55
CA CYS A 63 -8.94 11.54 6.67
C CYS A 63 -9.16 10.01 6.67
N GLN A 64 -10.38 9.60 6.37
CA GLN A 64 -10.73 8.18 6.25
C GLN A 64 -10.54 7.70 4.80
N TYR A 65 -9.70 6.67 4.64
CA TYR A 65 -9.43 6.02 3.36
C TYR A 65 -9.89 4.57 3.37
N ILE A 66 -10.25 4.07 2.20
CA ILE A 66 -10.63 2.68 1.97
C ILE A 66 -9.62 2.05 1.02
N VAL A 67 -9.15 0.84 1.35
CA VAL A 67 -8.28 0.07 0.47
C VAL A 67 -9.10 -0.39 -0.74
N ALA A 68 -8.77 0.13 -1.91
CA ALA A 68 -9.57 -0.03 -3.14
C ALA A 68 -9.02 -1.06 -4.13
N MET A 69 -7.96 -1.77 -3.75
CA MET A 69 -7.33 -2.83 -4.53
C MET A 69 -6.99 -4.04 -3.67
N LEU A 70 -7.01 -5.23 -4.26
CA LEU A 70 -6.48 -6.43 -3.60
C LEU A 70 -4.97 -6.28 -3.31
N PRO A 71 -4.42 -7.03 -2.34
CA PRO A 71 -3.01 -6.93 -1.97
C PRO A 71 -2.08 -7.05 -3.19
N TYR A 72 -1.20 -6.07 -3.35
CA TYR A 72 -0.26 -6.01 -4.47
C TYR A 72 1.17 -5.84 -3.96
N TYR A 73 2.06 -6.71 -4.41
CA TYR A 73 3.43 -6.80 -3.91
C TYR A 73 4.43 -6.58 -5.04
N ARG A 74 5.46 -5.78 -4.75
CA ARG A 74 6.66 -5.62 -5.57
C ARG A 74 7.90 -5.91 -4.73
N GLN A 75 9.05 -5.92 -5.37
CA GLN A 75 10.35 -6.04 -4.72
C GLN A 75 11.25 -4.93 -5.21
N ILE A 76 12.05 -4.35 -4.32
CA ILE A 76 13.11 -3.40 -4.67
C ILE A 76 14.47 -3.91 -4.19
N PRO A 77 15.57 -3.53 -4.83
CA PRO A 77 16.91 -3.87 -4.33
C PRO A 77 17.16 -3.34 -2.92
N HIS A 78 17.79 -4.16 -2.08
CA HIS A 78 18.20 -3.76 -0.74
C HIS A 78 19.44 -2.85 -0.83
N PRO A 79 19.42 -1.64 -0.23
CA PRO A 79 20.48 -0.66 -0.44
C PRO A 79 21.86 -1.12 0.09
N TYR A 80 21.87 -1.99 1.09
CA TYR A 80 23.09 -2.45 1.77
C TYR A 80 23.40 -3.95 1.64
N LYS A 81 22.59 -4.73 0.89
CA LYS A 81 22.79 -6.18 0.77
C LYS A 81 22.85 -6.55 -0.71
N THR A 82 24.01 -7.02 -1.15
CA THR A 82 24.21 -7.51 -2.51
C THR A 82 23.20 -8.62 -2.80
N ASN A 83 22.41 -8.46 -3.87
CA ASN A 83 21.31 -9.36 -4.26
C ASN A 83 20.17 -9.49 -3.23
N GLY A 84 20.15 -8.66 -2.17
CA GLY A 84 19.02 -8.59 -1.25
C GLY A 84 17.84 -7.86 -1.89
N LEU A 85 16.62 -8.31 -1.59
CA LEU A 85 15.39 -7.66 -2.03
C LEU A 85 14.55 -7.28 -0.82
N ILE A 86 13.93 -6.11 -0.88
CA ILE A 86 12.98 -5.62 0.11
C ILE A 86 11.57 -5.79 -0.49
N PRO A 87 10.67 -6.55 0.17
CA PRO A 87 9.29 -6.65 -0.26
C PRO A 87 8.58 -5.31 -0.02
N VAL A 88 7.81 -4.88 -1.01
CA VAL A 88 7.02 -3.65 -0.98
C VAL A 88 5.55 -4.02 -1.16
N ARG A 89 4.72 -3.76 -0.15
CA ARG A 89 3.26 -3.79 -0.29
C ARG A 89 2.79 -2.44 -0.81
N LEU A 90 2.16 -2.44 -1.97
CA LEU A 90 1.46 -1.27 -2.51
C LEU A 90 0.02 -1.30 -2.00
N VAL A 91 -0.34 -0.26 -1.26
CA VAL A 91 -1.68 -0.09 -0.69
C VAL A 91 -2.38 1.01 -1.48
N TYR A 92 -3.33 0.60 -2.33
CA TYR A 92 -4.13 1.52 -3.11
C TYR A 92 -5.35 1.96 -2.32
N LEU A 93 -5.46 3.26 -2.11
CA LEU A 93 -6.47 3.91 -1.32
C LEU A 93 -7.42 4.71 -2.20
N THR A 94 -8.62 4.91 -1.71
CA THR A 94 -9.56 5.93 -2.18
C THR A 94 -10.27 6.58 -1.00
N THR A 95 -10.86 7.74 -1.21
CA THR A 95 -11.65 8.42 -0.17
C THR A 95 -13.01 7.75 0.00
N ILE A 96 -13.63 7.92 1.17
CA ILE A 96 -15.01 7.43 1.40
C ILE A 96 -15.98 7.94 0.34
N ALA A 97 -15.82 9.18 -0.13
CA ALA A 97 -16.70 9.79 -1.12
C ALA A 97 -16.61 9.09 -2.49
N LEU A 98 -15.43 8.61 -2.89
CA LEU A 98 -15.22 7.93 -4.17
C LEU A 98 -15.57 6.44 -4.12
N TRP A 99 -15.50 5.81 -2.94
CA TRP A 99 -15.67 4.37 -2.78
C TRP A 99 -16.94 3.77 -3.42
N PRO A 100 -18.15 4.37 -3.28
CA PRO A 100 -19.37 3.82 -3.87
C PRO A 100 -19.34 3.70 -5.41
N PHE A 101 -18.41 4.41 -6.06
CA PHE A 101 -18.28 4.42 -7.51
C PHE A 101 -17.24 3.42 -8.04
N PHE A 102 -16.52 2.71 -7.17
CA PHE A 102 -15.64 1.63 -7.58
C PHE A 102 -16.44 0.35 -7.84
N GLU A 103 -16.26 -0.25 -9.03
CA GLU A 103 -16.77 -1.60 -9.30
C GLU A 103 -16.13 -2.60 -8.32
N PRO A 104 -16.90 -3.45 -7.61
CA PRO A 104 -16.33 -4.42 -6.67
C PRO A 104 -15.32 -5.36 -7.34
N ILE A 105 -14.24 -5.71 -6.61
CA ILE A 105 -13.29 -6.72 -7.08
C ILE A 105 -13.75 -8.08 -6.56
N ASP A 106 -14.56 -8.78 -7.35
CA ASP A 106 -14.86 -10.18 -7.10
C ASP A 106 -13.59 -10.97 -7.38
N GLY A 107 -13.00 -11.58 -6.34
CA GLY A 107 -11.65 -12.16 -6.29
C GLY A 107 -11.29 -13.27 -7.29
N LYS A 108 -12.00 -13.39 -8.43
CA LYS A 108 -11.75 -14.35 -9.51
C LYS A 108 -10.77 -13.84 -10.58
N THR A 109 -10.59 -12.53 -10.78
CA THR A 109 -9.57 -12.06 -11.74
C THR A 109 -9.19 -10.59 -11.52
N LEU A 110 -8.03 -10.35 -10.89
CA LEU A 110 -7.30 -9.12 -11.18
C LEU A 110 -6.80 -9.22 -12.62
N ASN A 111 -7.55 -8.66 -13.58
CA ASN A 111 -7.05 -8.54 -14.94
C ASN A 111 -5.78 -7.69 -14.88
N ARG A 112 -4.66 -8.16 -15.47
CA ARG A 112 -3.41 -7.39 -15.56
C ARG A 112 -3.64 -5.97 -16.12
N ALA A 113 -4.66 -5.79 -16.96
CA ALA A 113 -5.05 -4.50 -17.51
C ALA A 113 -5.67 -3.51 -16.49
N MET A 114 -5.94 -3.96 -15.26
CA MET A 114 -6.45 -3.17 -14.12
C MET A 114 -5.35 -2.84 -13.10
N LEU A 115 -4.14 -3.40 -13.28
CA LEU A 115 -2.99 -3.07 -12.45
C LEU A 115 -2.34 -1.77 -12.97
N PRO A 116 -1.96 -0.84 -12.08
CA PRO A 116 -1.09 0.26 -12.43
C PRO A 116 0.25 -0.26 -12.96
N GLU A 117 0.74 0.35 -14.04
CA GLU A 117 2.04 0.01 -14.65
C GLU A 117 3.20 0.12 -13.65
#